data_AF-A0A812RGN2-F1
#
_entry.id   AF-A0A812RGN2-F1
#
_cell.length_a   1.000
_cell.length_b   1.000
_cell.length_c   1.000
_cell.angle_alpha   90.00
_cell.angle_beta   90.00
_cell.angle_gamma   90.00
#
_symmetry.space_group_name_H-M   'P 1'
#
loop_
_entity.id
_entity.type
_entity.pdbx_description
1 polymer ?
#
loop_
_entity_poly.entity_id
_entity_poly.type
_entity_poly.pdbx_seq_one_letter_code
_entity_poly.pdbx_strand_id
1 'polypeptide(L)'
;MGAMAGADMMDDEVWPTFEDLTPFEVEHFVQDLQEFKLESVGDPRWLTQHERVEKLNWTAHNQAKEGLDEFVVDQFNTQEKVPALIYDLMLIEVWKERIWPLIKAKIAKFSSLRTYIPVYHEASVANLLEVCLYHRTSCEEAGDALVDLVDYCVRKLRYLVCTPNDELVRQVASAKECTEWDNVRMLDEQFVECEFQICMCVISIIRFLTDHRVAVPLAVTTRLLETHDILLLLVPLMEKAGSL
;
A
#
# COMPACT_ATOMS: atom_id res chain seq x y z
N MET A 1 -35.37 9.96 16.62
CA MET A 1 -35.45 8.78 15.73
C MET A 1 -35.43 9.29 14.31
N GLY A 2 -34.26 9.22 13.68
CA GLY A 2 -34.01 9.66 12.31
C GLY A 2 -32.60 9.19 11.98
N ALA A 3 -32.50 7.93 11.56
CA ALA A 3 -31.24 7.25 11.32
C ALA A 3 -30.57 7.83 10.07
N MET A 4 -29.28 8.08 10.19
CA MET A 4 -28.38 8.40 9.09
C MET A 4 -28.30 7.19 8.16
N ALA A 5 -28.81 7.33 6.94
CA ALA A 5 -28.50 6.48 5.81
C ALA A 5 -27.61 7.30 4.87
N GLY A 6 -26.33 7.00 4.88
CA GLY A 6 -25.30 7.74 4.15
C GLY A 6 -23.97 7.02 4.25
N ALA A 7 -23.95 5.75 3.86
CA ALA A 7 -22.76 4.94 3.68
C ALA A 7 -23.11 3.80 2.71
N ASP A 8 -23.17 4.10 1.41
CA ASP A 8 -23.32 3.11 0.33
C ASP A 8 -22.92 3.74 -1.02
N MET A 9 -21.73 4.37 -1.05
CA MET A 9 -21.12 4.93 -2.28
C MET A 9 -19.61 4.69 -2.25
N MET A 10 -19.20 3.45 -2.05
CA MET A 10 -17.90 2.94 -2.49
C MET A 10 -18.22 1.80 -3.44
N ASP A 11 -18.40 2.16 -4.72
CA ASP A 11 -18.53 1.20 -5.80
C ASP A 11 -17.35 0.23 -5.75
N ASP A 12 -17.68 -1.05 -5.88
CA ASP A 12 -16.79 -2.20 -5.88
C ASP A 12 -15.49 -1.94 -6.66
N GLU A 13 -14.41 -1.59 -5.94
CA GLU A 13 -13.06 -1.78 -6.47
C GLU A 13 -12.93 -3.26 -6.80
N VAL A 14 -12.73 -3.58 -8.08
CA VAL A 14 -12.57 -4.94 -8.60
C VAL A 14 -11.21 -5.48 -8.13
N TRP A 15 -11.08 -5.70 -6.83
CA TRP A 15 -10.04 -6.53 -6.28
C TRP A 15 -10.36 -7.98 -6.63
N PRO A 16 -9.38 -8.77 -7.07
CA PRO A 16 -9.58 -10.21 -7.24
C PRO A 16 -10.12 -10.78 -5.92
N THR A 17 -11.31 -11.37 -5.97
CA THR A 17 -11.89 -12.10 -4.85
C THR A 17 -11.11 -13.39 -4.67
N PHE A 18 -10.42 -13.51 -3.54
CA PHE A 18 -9.73 -14.75 -3.18
C PHE A 18 -10.59 -15.59 -2.24
N GLU A 19 -10.40 -16.90 -2.27
CA GLU A 19 -10.87 -17.76 -1.19
C GLU A 19 -10.09 -17.44 0.08
N ASP A 20 -10.79 -17.39 1.22
CA ASP A 20 -10.16 -17.12 2.51
C ASP A 20 -9.13 -18.21 2.83
N LEU A 21 -7.94 -17.79 3.26
CA LEU A 21 -6.88 -18.70 3.65
C LEU A 21 -7.19 -19.37 4.99
N THR A 22 -6.82 -20.63 5.11
CA THR A 22 -6.81 -21.30 6.41
C THR A 22 -5.64 -20.79 7.28
N PRO A 23 -5.72 -20.89 8.62
CA PRO A 23 -4.62 -20.49 9.50
C PRO A 23 -3.29 -21.19 9.17
N PHE A 24 -3.32 -22.44 8.73
CA PHE A 24 -2.14 -23.19 8.31
C PHE A 24 -1.51 -22.66 7.02
N GLU A 25 -2.33 -22.25 6.04
CA GLU A 25 -1.83 -21.63 4.82
C GLU A 25 -1.19 -20.27 5.11
N VAL A 26 -1.81 -19.48 5.99
CA VAL A 26 -1.26 -18.20 6.44
C VAL A 26 0.08 -18.38 7.14
N GLU A 27 0.16 -19.31 8.10
CA GLU A 27 1.41 -19.63 8.80
C GLU A 27 2.53 -19.97 7.79
N HIS A 28 2.23 -20.84 6.83
CA HIS A 28 3.19 -21.24 5.80
C HIS A 28 3.57 -20.09 4.87
N PHE A 29 2.61 -19.26 4.45
CA PHE A 29 2.87 -18.13 3.54
C PHE A 29 3.72 -17.06 4.21
N VAL A 30 3.45 -16.73 5.48
CA VAL A 30 4.24 -15.78 6.27
C VAL A 30 5.66 -16.31 6.52
N GLN A 31 5.78 -17.61 6.83
CA GLN A 31 7.09 -18.25 7.06
C GLN A 31 8.00 -18.17 5.82
N ASP A 32 7.41 -18.44 4.65
CA ASP A 32 8.12 -18.48 3.38
C ASP A 32 8.49 -17.09 2.83
N LEU A 33 8.04 -15.99 3.44
CA LEU A 33 8.39 -14.63 3.00
C LEU A 33 9.91 -14.43 2.98
N GLN A 34 10.39 -13.93 1.84
CA GLN A 34 11.80 -13.78 1.53
C GLN A 34 12.11 -12.37 1.04
N GLU A 35 13.29 -11.90 1.40
CA GLU A 35 13.88 -10.68 0.85
C GLU A 35 14.42 -10.96 -0.55
N PHE A 36 13.96 -10.19 -1.54
CA PHE A 36 14.42 -10.27 -2.90
C PHE A 36 15.40 -9.14 -3.23
N LYS A 37 16.31 -9.41 -4.17
CA LYS A 37 17.15 -8.35 -4.75
C LYS A 37 16.37 -7.61 -5.83
N LEU A 38 16.76 -6.38 -6.10
CA LEU A 38 16.16 -5.52 -7.14
C LEU A 38 16.10 -6.19 -8.52
N GLU A 39 17.14 -6.95 -8.86
CA GLU A 39 17.27 -7.71 -10.11
C GLU A 39 16.33 -8.92 -10.21
N SER A 40 15.83 -9.43 -9.08
CA SER A 40 14.93 -10.59 -9.03
C SER A 40 13.45 -10.20 -9.06
N VAL A 41 13.12 -8.90 -9.05
CA VAL A 41 11.74 -8.43 -9.17
C VAL A 41 11.19 -8.84 -10.54
N GLY A 42 10.09 -9.58 -10.54
CA GLY A 42 9.47 -10.16 -11.74
C GLY A 42 9.90 -11.59 -12.07
N ASP A 43 10.88 -12.16 -11.37
CA ASP A 43 11.21 -13.58 -11.48
C ASP A 43 10.05 -14.45 -10.97
N PRO A 44 9.93 -15.72 -11.42
CA PRO A 44 8.85 -16.62 -11.00
C PRO A 44 8.69 -16.73 -9.47
N ARG A 45 9.80 -16.70 -8.72
CA ARG A 45 9.77 -16.74 -7.25
C ARG A 45 9.15 -15.49 -6.64
N TRP A 46 9.51 -14.32 -7.15
CA TRP A 46 8.94 -13.05 -6.69
C TRP A 46 7.45 -12.97 -7.07
N LEU A 47 7.07 -13.44 -8.26
CA LEU A 47 5.66 -13.52 -8.67
C LEU A 47 4.83 -14.43 -7.75
N THR A 48 5.39 -15.55 -7.28
CA THR A 48 4.74 -16.40 -6.28
C THR A 48 4.60 -15.70 -4.93
N GLN A 49 5.60 -14.94 -4.48
CA GLN A 49 5.48 -14.15 -3.26
C GLN A 49 4.42 -13.05 -3.40
N HIS A 50 4.39 -12.35 -4.53
CA HIS A 50 3.36 -11.36 -4.83
C HIS A 50 1.95 -11.95 -4.68
N GLU A 51 1.67 -13.09 -5.32
CA GLU A 51 0.35 -13.75 -5.21
C GLU A 51 0.01 -14.14 -3.77
N ARG A 52 1.00 -14.59 -2.99
CA ARG A 52 0.81 -14.92 -1.57
C ARG A 52 0.50 -13.67 -0.74
N VAL A 53 1.20 -12.56 -1.00
CA VAL A 53 0.97 -11.27 -0.34
C VAL A 53 -0.43 -10.74 -0.67
N GLU A 54 -0.89 -10.86 -1.91
CA GLU A 54 -2.26 -10.47 -2.29
C GLU A 54 -3.31 -11.27 -1.52
N LYS A 55 -3.14 -12.60 -1.39
CA LYS A 55 -4.04 -13.45 -0.62
C LYS A 55 -4.01 -13.14 0.87
N LEU A 56 -2.83 -12.91 1.44
CA LEU A 56 -2.67 -12.48 2.84
C LEU A 56 -3.36 -11.14 3.08
N ASN A 57 -3.17 -10.16 2.19
CA ASN A 57 -3.82 -8.86 2.25
C ASN A 57 -5.35 -8.99 2.21
N TRP A 58 -5.88 -9.78 1.27
CA TRP A 58 -7.31 -10.06 1.18
C TRP A 58 -7.86 -10.66 2.47
N THR A 59 -7.25 -11.74 2.97
CA THR A 59 -7.70 -12.42 4.20
C THR A 59 -7.61 -11.49 5.41
N ALA A 60 -6.54 -10.69 5.55
CA ALA A 60 -6.37 -9.76 6.66
C ALA A 60 -7.46 -8.67 6.68
N HIS A 61 -7.78 -8.09 5.52
CA HIS A 61 -8.86 -7.11 5.43
C HIS A 61 -10.22 -7.72 5.72
N ASN A 62 -10.48 -8.95 5.24
CA ASN A 62 -11.73 -9.65 5.53
C ASN A 62 -11.87 -9.94 7.04
N GLN A 63 -10.78 -10.36 7.70
CA GLN A 63 -10.73 -10.55 9.16
C GLN A 63 -11.08 -9.27 9.91
N ALA A 64 -10.43 -8.15 9.56
CA ALA A 64 -10.66 -6.86 10.21
C ALA A 64 -12.08 -6.32 9.98
N LYS A 65 -12.61 -6.47 8.75
CA LYS A 65 -13.95 -5.99 8.36
C LYS A 65 -15.07 -6.73 9.09
N GLU A 66 -14.98 -8.05 9.16
CA GLU A 66 -15.98 -8.91 9.79
C GLU A 66 -15.77 -9.06 11.31
N GLY A 67 -14.70 -8.48 11.86
CA GLY A 67 -14.35 -8.57 13.28
C GLY A 67 -14.02 -10.02 13.70
N LEU A 68 -13.38 -10.78 12.81
CA LEU A 68 -12.98 -12.15 13.04
C LEU A 68 -11.64 -12.22 13.80
N ASP A 69 -11.18 -13.44 14.06
CA ASP A 69 -9.85 -13.69 14.61
C ASP A 69 -8.76 -13.29 13.59
N GLU A 70 -7.86 -12.38 13.99
CA GLU A 70 -6.86 -11.73 13.12
C GLU A 70 -5.58 -12.56 13.00
N PHE A 71 -5.74 -13.85 12.67
CA PHE A 71 -4.61 -14.78 12.64
C PHE A 71 -3.55 -14.40 11.59
N VAL A 72 -3.86 -13.58 10.58
CA VAL A 72 -2.83 -13.06 9.67
C VAL A 72 -1.87 -12.14 10.42
N VAL A 73 -2.41 -11.16 11.14
CA VAL A 73 -1.61 -10.20 11.94
C VAL A 73 -0.85 -10.94 13.05
N ASP A 74 -1.48 -11.91 13.70
CA ASP A 74 -0.81 -12.71 14.73
C ASP A 74 0.37 -13.51 14.17
N GLN A 75 0.25 -14.08 12.97
CA GLN A 75 1.36 -14.81 12.33
C GLN A 75 2.50 -13.88 11.93
N PHE A 76 2.22 -12.67 11.43
CA PHE A 76 3.25 -11.68 11.15
C PHE A 76 4.05 -11.30 12.40
N ASN A 77 3.35 -11.08 13.52
CA ASN A 77 3.95 -10.77 14.80
C ASN A 77 4.73 -11.97 15.39
N THR A 78 4.13 -13.17 15.37
CA THR A 78 4.72 -14.38 15.95
C THR A 78 5.99 -14.81 15.23
N GLN A 79 6.06 -14.58 13.91
CA GLN A 79 7.19 -14.97 13.08
C GLN A 79 8.19 -13.84 12.82
N GLU A 80 7.98 -12.65 13.41
CA GLU A 80 8.82 -11.46 13.27
C GLU A 80 9.03 -11.05 11.79
N LYS A 81 7.91 -10.93 11.05
CA LYS A 81 7.90 -10.72 9.59
C LYS A 81 7.43 -9.32 9.16
N VAL A 82 7.03 -8.42 10.06
CA VAL A 82 6.68 -7.05 9.65
C VAL A 82 7.89 -6.30 9.05
N PRO A 83 9.13 -6.41 9.58
CA PRO A 83 10.30 -5.83 8.92
C PRO A 83 10.53 -6.33 7.50
N ALA A 84 10.23 -7.61 7.23
CA ALA A 84 10.36 -8.19 5.89
C ALA A 84 9.33 -7.58 4.91
N LEU A 85 8.11 -7.28 5.35
CA LEU A 85 7.14 -6.53 4.54
C LEU A 85 7.60 -5.11 4.26
N ILE A 86 8.18 -4.42 5.26
CA ILE A 86 8.73 -3.07 5.06
C ILE A 86 9.88 -3.12 4.04
N TYR A 87 10.74 -4.14 4.11
CA TYR A 87 11.78 -4.36 3.11
C TYR A 87 11.19 -4.55 1.71
N ASP A 88 10.16 -5.39 1.55
CA ASP A 88 9.51 -5.64 0.25
C ASP A 88 8.89 -4.36 -0.31
N LEU A 89 8.30 -3.52 0.56
CA LEU A 89 7.79 -2.20 0.21
C LEU A 89 8.91 -1.27 -0.32
N MET A 90 10.08 -1.25 0.33
CA MET A 90 11.21 -0.43 -0.11
C MET A 90 11.78 -0.95 -1.42
N LEU A 91 11.87 -2.27 -1.57
CA LEU A 91 12.32 -2.92 -2.79
C LEU A 91 11.46 -2.52 -3.99
N ILE A 92 10.13 -2.61 -3.85
CA ILE A 92 9.21 -2.30 -4.94
C ILE A 92 9.16 -0.80 -5.24
N GLU A 93 9.23 0.07 -4.23
CA GLU A 93 9.34 1.52 -4.44
C GLU A 93 10.59 1.87 -5.28
N VAL A 94 11.76 1.33 -4.89
CA VAL A 94 13.02 1.57 -5.61
C VAL A 94 12.95 1.00 -7.02
N TRP A 95 12.35 -0.18 -7.20
CA TRP A 95 12.15 -0.76 -8.53
C TRP A 95 11.26 0.13 -9.39
N LYS A 96 10.17 0.66 -8.83
CA LYS A 96 9.25 1.56 -9.52
C LYS A 96 9.92 2.89 -9.89
N GLU A 97 10.75 3.45 -9.02
CA GLU A 97 11.45 4.71 -9.32
C GLU A 97 12.54 4.52 -10.39
N ARG A 98 13.29 3.41 -10.34
CA ARG A 98 14.51 3.22 -11.15
C ARG A 98 14.29 2.45 -12.43
N ILE A 99 13.43 1.43 -12.41
CA ILE A 99 13.30 0.45 -13.49
C ILE A 99 12.07 0.73 -14.34
N TRP A 100 10.93 1.05 -13.72
CA TRP A 100 9.68 1.30 -14.45
C TRP A 100 9.82 2.31 -15.61
N PRO A 101 10.45 3.49 -15.44
CA PRO A 101 10.58 4.46 -16.54
C PRO A 101 11.35 3.93 -17.75
N LEU A 102 12.25 2.96 -17.55
CA LEU A 102 13.10 2.37 -18.60
C LEU A 102 12.36 1.28 -19.39
N ILE A 103 11.38 0.63 -18.78
CA ILE A 103 10.67 -0.53 -19.35
C ILE A 103 9.25 -0.20 -19.80
N LYS A 104 8.62 0.84 -19.23
CA LYS A 104 7.22 1.22 -19.49
C LYS A 104 6.86 1.24 -20.98
N ALA A 105 7.65 1.91 -21.81
CA ALA A 105 7.37 2.03 -23.25
C ALA A 105 7.45 0.69 -24.01
N LYS A 106 8.22 -0.29 -23.50
CA LYS A 106 8.28 -1.64 -24.06
C LYS A 106 7.13 -2.48 -23.55
N ILE A 107 6.81 -2.36 -22.27
CA ILE A 107 5.77 -3.14 -21.61
C ILE A 107 4.37 -2.72 -22.06
N ALA A 108 4.12 -1.43 -22.33
CA ALA A 108 2.85 -0.94 -22.88
C ALA A 108 2.44 -1.58 -24.23
N LYS A 109 3.39 -2.17 -24.94
CA LYS A 109 3.14 -2.90 -26.19
C LYS A 109 2.66 -4.33 -25.95
N PHE A 110 2.91 -4.87 -24.75
CA PHE A 110 2.41 -6.16 -24.31
C PHE A 110 1.09 -5.93 -23.55
N SER A 111 -0.03 -6.40 -24.10
CA SER A 111 -1.37 -6.22 -23.53
C SER A 111 -1.62 -7.05 -22.25
N SER A 112 -0.57 -7.54 -21.57
CA SER A 112 -0.73 -8.57 -20.55
C SER A 112 -0.95 -7.99 -19.16
N LEU A 113 -1.86 -8.59 -18.41
CA LEU A 113 -2.08 -8.40 -16.96
C LEU A 113 -0.76 -8.43 -16.14
N ARG A 114 0.27 -9.13 -16.62
CA ARG A 114 1.60 -9.18 -15.99
C ARG A 114 2.34 -7.85 -15.90
N THR A 115 1.99 -6.88 -16.75
CA THR A 115 2.57 -5.53 -16.77
C THR A 115 2.36 -4.78 -15.45
N TYR A 116 1.25 -5.06 -14.77
CA TYR A 116 0.79 -4.28 -13.63
C TYR A 116 1.22 -4.84 -12.28
N ILE A 117 1.73 -6.07 -12.28
CA ILE A 117 2.04 -6.81 -11.06
C ILE A 117 2.95 -6.00 -10.11
N PRO A 118 4.05 -5.37 -10.57
CA PRO A 118 4.89 -4.57 -9.68
C PRO A 118 4.17 -3.37 -9.06
N VAL A 119 3.24 -2.74 -9.78
CA VAL A 119 2.49 -1.57 -9.31
C VAL A 119 1.46 -1.99 -8.26
N TYR A 120 0.68 -3.04 -8.55
CA TYR A 120 -0.28 -3.58 -7.60
C TYR A 120 0.40 -4.18 -6.37
N HIS A 121 1.61 -4.73 -6.51
CA HIS A 121 2.34 -5.26 -5.37
C HIS A 121 2.61 -4.22 -4.29
N GLU A 122 2.99 -3.00 -4.68
CA GLU A 122 3.22 -1.92 -3.72
C GLU A 122 1.94 -1.57 -2.94
N ALA A 123 0.80 -1.52 -3.62
CA ALA A 123 -0.49 -1.34 -2.96
C ALA A 123 -0.81 -2.50 -2.02
N SER A 124 -0.65 -3.76 -2.45
CA SER A 124 -0.91 -4.92 -1.59
C SER A 124 -0.05 -4.94 -0.34
N VAL A 125 1.25 -4.59 -0.46
CA VAL A 125 2.17 -4.54 0.68
C VAL A 125 1.82 -3.35 1.60
N ALA A 126 1.53 -2.17 1.04
CA ALA A 126 1.14 -0.99 1.82
C ALA A 126 -0.17 -1.22 2.60
N ASN A 127 -1.18 -1.81 1.96
CA ASN A 127 -2.46 -2.16 2.58
C ASN A 127 -2.28 -3.22 3.69
N LEU A 128 -1.48 -4.26 3.44
CA LEU A 128 -1.22 -5.28 4.44
C LEU A 128 -0.47 -4.69 5.65
N LEU A 129 0.50 -3.80 5.41
CA LEU A 129 1.17 -3.04 6.47
C LEU A 129 0.20 -2.13 7.23
N GLU A 130 -0.75 -1.47 6.56
CA GLU A 130 -1.78 -0.66 7.20
C GLU A 130 -2.61 -1.51 8.19
N VAL A 131 -3.06 -2.70 7.77
CA VAL A 131 -3.80 -3.62 8.65
C VAL A 131 -2.94 -4.10 9.80
N CYS A 132 -1.69 -4.50 9.56
CA CYS A 132 -0.79 -4.93 10.63
C CYS A 132 -0.53 -3.81 11.65
N LEU A 133 -0.20 -2.60 11.19
CA LEU A 133 0.21 -1.46 12.03
C LEU A 133 -0.95 -0.79 12.76
N TYR A 134 -2.20 -1.12 12.42
CA TYR A 134 -3.33 -0.81 13.29
C TYR A 134 -3.11 -1.35 14.72
N HIS A 135 -2.43 -2.51 14.84
CA HIS A 135 -2.08 -3.11 16.11
C HIS A 135 -0.74 -2.61 16.64
N ARG A 136 -0.75 -2.21 17.92
CA ARG A 136 0.44 -1.78 18.63
C ARG A 136 1.56 -2.83 18.61
N THR A 137 1.23 -4.11 18.71
CA THR A 137 2.20 -5.22 18.71
C THR A 137 3.04 -5.25 17.44
N SER A 138 2.43 -5.00 16.28
CA SER A 138 3.12 -4.93 15.00
C SER A 138 4.07 -3.74 14.91
N CYS A 139 3.71 -2.61 15.53
CA CYS A 139 4.62 -1.47 15.65
C CYS A 139 5.83 -1.76 16.55
N GLU A 140 5.63 -2.52 17.63
CA GLU A 140 6.73 -2.93 18.52
C GLU A 140 7.66 -3.94 17.83
N GLU A 141 7.09 -4.90 17.09
CA GLU A 141 7.83 -5.92 16.34
C GLU A 141 8.65 -5.30 15.19
N ALA A 142 8.05 -4.38 14.43
CA ALA A 142 8.74 -3.71 13.32
C ALA A 142 10.00 -2.93 13.73
N GLY A 143 10.06 -2.45 14.98
CA GLY A 143 11.25 -1.82 15.55
C GLY A 143 11.84 -0.70 14.68
N ASP A 144 13.14 -0.76 14.41
CA ASP A 144 13.86 0.28 13.67
C ASP A 144 13.52 0.31 12.17
N ALA A 145 12.94 -0.76 11.60
CA ALA A 145 12.50 -0.79 10.21
C ALA A 145 11.41 0.26 9.94
N LEU A 146 10.69 0.69 10.97
CA LEU A 146 9.72 1.78 10.89
C LEU A 146 10.34 3.11 10.43
N VAL A 147 11.66 3.32 10.58
CA VAL A 147 12.32 4.53 10.08
C VAL A 147 12.26 4.60 8.55
N ASP A 148 12.47 3.47 7.86
CA ASP A 148 12.38 3.40 6.41
C ASP A 148 10.92 3.57 5.95
N LEU A 149 9.97 3.00 6.69
CA LEU A 149 8.55 3.19 6.44
C LEU A 149 8.12 4.66 6.60
N VAL A 150 8.63 5.37 7.61
CA VAL A 150 8.36 6.81 7.77
C VAL A 150 8.88 7.61 6.57
N ASP A 151 10.09 7.29 6.11
CA ASP A 151 10.69 7.95 4.94
C ASP A 151 9.85 7.71 3.68
N TYR A 152 9.34 6.49 3.51
CA TYR A 152 8.39 6.14 2.44
C TYR A 152 7.09 6.93 2.56
N CYS A 153 6.46 6.93 3.74
CA CYS A 153 5.22 7.66 3.98
C CYS A 153 5.38 9.15 3.65
N VAL A 154 6.49 9.77 4.04
CA VAL A 154 6.77 11.17 3.73
C VAL A 154 6.91 11.43 2.23
N ARG A 155 7.55 10.52 1.46
CA ARG A 155 7.60 10.63 -0.01
C ARG A 155 6.21 10.58 -0.63
N LYS A 156 5.34 9.67 -0.17
CA LYS A 156 3.95 9.56 -0.64
C LYS A 156 3.10 10.78 -0.25
N LEU A 157 3.21 11.28 0.97
CA LEU A 157 2.52 12.51 1.39
C LEU A 157 3.00 13.73 0.59
N ARG A 158 4.30 13.82 0.29
CA ARG A 158 4.83 14.90 -0.55
C ARG A 158 4.25 14.83 -1.96
N TYR A 159 4.18 13.63 -2.56
CA TYR A 159 3.49 13.43 -3.83
C TYR A 159 2.04 13.91 -3.72
N LEU A 160 1.31 13.46 -2.70
CA LEU A 160 -0.08 13.83 -2.50
C LEU A 160 -0.28 15.34 -2.31
N VAL A 161 0.63 16.05 -1.65
CA VAL A 161 0.54 17.51 -1.49
C VAL A 161 0.85 18.23 -2.81
N CYS A 162 1.91 17.82 -3.52
CA CYS A 162 2.41 18.51 -4.70
C CYS A 162 1.60 18.28 -6.00
N THR A 163 0.89 17.16 -6.12
CA THR A 163 0.13 16.80 -7.32
C THR A 163 -1.26 17.45 -7.33
N PRO A 164 -1.68 18.27 -8.30
CA PRO A 164 -3.00 18.91 -8.31
C PRO A 164 -4.20 17.95 -8.13
N ASN A 165 -5.31 18.42 -7.55
CA ASN A 165 -6.49 17.58 -7.25
C ASN A 165 -7.12 16.96 -8.51
N ASP A 166 -7.09 17.68 -9.62
CA ASP A 166 -7.55 17.25 -10.95
C ASP A 166 -6.70 16.13 -11.56
N GLU A 167 -5.43 16.02 -11.15
CA GLU A 167 -4.53 14.93 -11.53
C GLU A 167 -4.61 13.74 -10.57
N LEU A 168 -5.00 13.96 -9.31
CA LEU A 168 -5.12 12.90 -8.29
C LEU A 168 -6.41 12.09 -8.42
N VAL A 169 -7.53 12.76 -8.68
CA VAL A 169 -8.84 12.12 -8.76
C VAL A 169 -9.25 12.04 -10.22
N ARG A 170 -9.44 10.81 -10.68
CA ARG A 170 -9.81 10.48 -12.05
C ARG A 170 -11.10 11.20 -12.46
N GLN A 171 -10.99 12.22 -13.31
CA GLN A 171 -12.16 12.87 -13.92
C GLN A 171 -12.58 12.15 -15.21
N VAL A 172 -13.02 10.89 -15.14
CA VAL A 172 -13.59 10.25 -16.35
C VAL A 172 -14.95 10.87 -16.65
N ALA A 173 -15.06 11.62 -17.74
CA ALA A 173 -16.31 12.24 -18.13
C ALA A 173 -17.28 11.26 -18.83
N SER A 174 -16.79 10.18 -19.47
CA SER A 174 -17.67 9.08 -19.92
C SER A 174 -16.93 7.78 -20.31
N ALA A 175 -17.65 6.65 -20.26
CA ALA A 175 -17.17 5.34 -20.75
C ALA A 175 -16.75 5.30 -22.24
N LYS A 176 -17.17 6.29 -23.05
CA LYS A 176 -16.74 6.44 -24.45
C LYS A 176 -15.30 6.95 -24.59
N GLU A 177 -14.83 7.77 -23.64
CA GLU A 177 -13.46 8.30 -23.69
C GLU A 177 -12.44 7.18 -23.42
N CYS A 178 -12.75 6.26 -22.50
CA CYS A 178 -11.91 5.08 -22.22
C CYS A 178 -11.71 4.16 -23.43
N THR A 179 -12.63 4.15 -24.41
CA THR A 179 -12.53 3.27 -25.58
C THR A 179 -11.53 3.78 -26.63
N GLU A 180 -11.15 5.07 -26.53
CA GLU A 180 -10.19 5.73 -27.44
C GLU A 180 -8.77 5.79 -26.86
N TRP A 181 -8.56 5.30 -25.63
CA TRP A 181 -7.25 5.37 -24.98
C TRP A 181 -6.28 4.38 -25.61
N ASP A 182 -5.03 4.82 -25.80
CA ASP A 182 -3.96 3.90 -26.12
C ASP A 182 -3.52 3.13 -24.86
N ASN A 183 -2.86 1.99 -25.06
CA ASN A 183 -2.42 1.16 -23.94
C ASN A 183 -1.54 1.94 -22.96
N VAL A 184 -0.72 2.89 -23.42
CA VAL A 184 0.18 3.68 -22.58
C VAL A 184 -0.62 4.58 -21.64
N ARG A 185 -1.64 5.28 -22.15
CA ARG A 185 -2.49 6.14 -21.33
C ARG A 185 -3.31 5.32 -20.33
N MET A 186 -3.82 4.15 -20.73
CA MET A 186 -4.50 3.25 -19.78
C MET A 186 -3.58 2.84 -18.62
N LEU A 187 -2.30 2.54 -18.91
CA LEU A 187 -1.31 2.23 -17.86
C LEU A 187 -1.11 3.39 -16.89
N ASP A 188 -1.02 4.61 -17.42
CA ASP A 188 -0.76 5.80 -16.60
C ASP A 188 -1.92 6.13 -15.67
N GLU A 189 -3.14 6.01 -16.17
CA GLU A 189 -4.34 6.29 -15.37
C GLU A 189 -4.48 5.28 -14.22
N GLN A 190 -4.23 4.00 -14.49
CA GLN A 190 -4.22 2.97 -13.43
C GLN A 190 -3.08 3.17 -12.43
N PHE A 191 -1.92 3.64 -12.90
CA PHE A 191 -0.80 3.97 -12.03
C PHE A 191 -1.17 5.10 -11.08
N VAL A 192 -1.79 6.17 -11.59
CA VAL A 192 -2.24 7.32 -10.79
C VAL A 192 -3.30 6.89 -9.77
N GLU A 193 -4.26 6.09 -10.18
CA GLU A 193 -5.32 5.54 -9.31
C GLU A 193 -4.71 4.69 -8.19
N CYS A 194 -3.80 3.78 -8.52
CA CYS A 194 -3.10 2.95 -7.54
C CYS A 194 -2.22 3.79 -6.60
N GLU A 195 -1.51 4.79 -7.13
CA GLU A 195 -0.68 5.70 -6.33
C GLU A 195 -1.53 6.50 -5.33
N PHE A 196 -2.71 6.93 -5.74
CA PHE A 196 -3.65 7.63 -4.87
C PHE A 196 -4.11 6.73 -3.71
N GLN A 197 -4.49 5.47 -3.99
CA GLN A 197 -4.87 4.52 -2.94
C GLN A 197 -3.73 4.26 -1.95
N ILE A 198 -2.50 4.06 -2.45
CA ILE A 198 -1.31 3.95 -1.61
C ILE A 198 -1.15 5.18 -0.70
N CYS A 199 -1.38 6.38 -1.22
CA CYS A 199 -1.30 7.61 -0.43
C CYS A 199 -2.37 7.66 0.68
N MET A 200 -3.57 7.13 0.43
CA MET A 200 -4.61 7.03 1.46
C MET A 200 -4.19 6.06 2.58
N CYS A 201 -3.67 4.88 2.24
CA CYS A 201 -3.12 3.94 3.22
C CYS A 201 -1.98 4.55 4.05
N VAL A 202 -1.11 5.34 3.42
CA VAL A 202 -0.01 6.04 4.10
C VAL A 202 -0.51 7.03 5.15
N ILE A 203 -1.62 7.73 4.91
CA ILE A 203 -2.20 8.64 5.91
C ILE A 203 -2.63 7.84 7.16
N SER A 204 -3.27 6.69 6.97
CA SER A 204 -3.62 5.78 8.06
C SER A 204 -2.38 5.25 8.79
N ILE A 205 -1.35 4.81 8.07
CA ILE A 205 -0.09 4.35 8.66
C ILE A 205 0.53 5.43 9.53
N ILE A 206 0.65 6.67 9.03
CA ILE A 206 1.17 7.80 9.82
C ILE A 206 0.34 8.02 11.07
N ARG A 207 -0.99 7.99 10.96
CA ARG A 207 -1.87 8.07 12.13
C ARG A 207 -1.55 6.97 13.14
N PHE A 208 -1.47 5.70 12.71
CA PHE A 208 -1.19 4.57 13.60
C PHE A 208 0.17 4.68 14.29
N LEU A 209 1.22 5.09 13.57
CA LEU A 209 2.53 5.35 14.16
C LEU A 209 2.48 6.45 15.23
N THR A 210 1.68 7.50 15.01
CA THR A 210 1.51 8.58 15.99
C THR A 210 0.63 8.19 17.18
N ASP A 211 -0.41 7.37 16.96
CA ASP A 211 -1.28 6.83 18.01
C ASP A 211 -0.50 5.87 18.92
N HIS A 212 0.37 5.05 18.32
CA HIS A 212 1.22 4.07 18.99
C HIS A 212 2.62 4.60 19.36
N ARG A 213 2.81 5.92 19.51
CA ARG A 213 4.14 6.53 19.74
C ARG A 213 4.96 5.97 20.92
N VAL A 214 4.31 5.30 21.87
CA VAL A 214 4.98 4.68 23.04
C VAL A 214 5.59 3.31 22.69
N ALA A 215 5.06 2.66 21.66
CA ALA A 215 5.53 1.39 21.13
C ALA A 215 6.66 1.55 20.10
N VAL A 216 6.68 2.67 19.35
CA VAL A 216 7.70 2.90 18.32
C VAL A 216 9.04 3.37 18.92
N PRO A 217 10.19 3.02 18.30
CA PRO A 217 11.48 3.55 18.73
C PRO A 217 11.56 5.07 18.68
N LEU A 218 12.38 5.66 19.56
CA LEU A 218 12.59 7.12 19.59
C LEU A 218 13.06 7.66 18.22
N ALA A 219 13.86 6.87 17.49
CA ALA A 219 14.34 7.22 16.16
C ALA A 219 13.20 7.54 15.19
N VAL A 220 12.07 6.82 15.26
CA VAL A 220 10.86 7.07 14.45
C VAL A 220 10.26 8.44 14.77
N THR A 221 10.12 8.77 16.06
CA THR A 221 9.58 10.06 16.50
C THR A 221 10.49 11.22 16.08
N THR A 222 11.80 11.08 16.26
CA THR A 222 12.79 12.06 15.80
C THR A 222 12.75 12.23 14.27
N ARG A 223 12.59 11.13 13.52
CA ARG A 223 12.49 11.18 12.05
C ARG A 223 11.23 11.94 11.61
N LEU A 224 10.08 11.67 12.23
CA LEU A 224 8.81 12.34 11.92
C LEU A 224 8.84 13.84 12.23
N LEU A 225 9.32 14.23 13.42
CA LEU A 225 9.22 15.60 13.91
C LEU A 225 10.42 16.47 13.54
N GLU A 226 11.64 15.98 13.71
CA GLU A 226 12.85 16.80 13.54
C GLU A 226 13.43 16.73 12.13
N THR A 227 13.32 15.58 11.45
CA THR A 227 13.85 15.45 10.08
C THR A 227 12.85 15.94 9.04
N HIS A 228 11.61 15.44 9.08
CA HIS A 228 10.63 15.72 8.02
C HIS A 228 9.64 16.82 8.34
N ASP A 229 9.52 17.19 9.62
CA ASP A 229 8.51 18.13 10.13
C ASP A 229 7.12 17.78 9.57
N ILE A 230 6.65 16.58 9.90
CA ILE A 230 5.44 15.96 9.32
C ILE A 230 4.20 16.88 9.36
N LEU A 231 4.13 17.78 10.35
CA LEU A 231 3.02 18.74 10.48
C LEU A 231 2.97 19.73 9.29
N LEU A 232 4.12 20.10 8.71
CA LEU A 232 4.19 20.94 7.52
C LEU A 232 3.68 20.23 6.26
N LEU A 233 3.57 18.89 6.27
CA LEU A 233 2.95 18.11 5.19
C LEU A 233 1.46 17.90 5.45
N LEU A 234 1.05 17.64 6.69
CA LEU A 234 -0.34 17.38 7.04
C LEU A 234 -1.24 18.62 6.95
N VAL A 235 -0.74 19.81 7.32
CA VAL A 235 -1.55 21.04 7.27
C VAL A 235 -2.01 21.40 5.85
N PRO A 236 -1.11 21.50 4.85
CA PRO A 236 -1.54 21.75 3.46
C PRO A 236 -2.43 20.64 2.91
N LEU A 237 -2.20 19.39 3.34
CA LEU A 237 -3.02 18.27 2.91
C LEU A 237 -4.46 18.39 3.42
N MET A 238 -4.66 18.83 4.67
CA MET A 238 -5.98 19.10 5.21
C MET A 238 -6.70 20.23 4.47
N GLU A 239 -5.99 21.32 4.14
CA GLU A 239 -6.56 22.43 3.35
C GLU A 239 -6.99 21.95 1.96
N LYS A 240 -6.14 21.13 1.33
CA LYS A 240 -6.39 20.55 0.03
C LYS A 240 -7.59 19.60 0.03
N ALA A 241 -7.73 18.75 1.05
CA ALA A 241 -8.87 17.86 1.21
C ALA A 241 -10.19 18.62 1.42
N GLY A 242 -10.16 19.78 2.10
CA GLY A 242 -11.33 20.65 2.27
C GLY A 242 -11.70 21.48 1.03
N SER A 243 -10.88 21.45 -0.03
CA SER A 243 -11.11 22.18 -1.29
C SER A 243 -11.67 21.31 -2.44
N LEU A 244 -11.81 20.00 -2.21
CA LEU A 244 -12.53 19.05 -3.07
C LEU A 244 -14.05 19.20 -2.88
#